data_AF-A0AAD5Q1T8-F1
#
_entry.id   AF-A0AAD5Q1T8-F1
#
_cell.length_a   1.000
_cell.length_b   1.000
_cell.length_c   1.000
_cell.angle_alpha   90.00
_cell.angle_beta   90.00
_cell.angle_gamma   90.00
#
_symmetry.space_group_name_H-M   'P 1'
#
loop_
_entity.id
_entity.type
_entity.pdbx_description
1 polymer ?
#
loop_
_entity_poly.entity_id
_entity_poly.type
_entity_poly.pdbx_seq_one_letter_code
_entity_poly.pdbx_strand_id
1 'polypeptide(L)'
;MLQYPMTELDARDIQVISGGNATDCCDACRRNPSCRAYTFYASDSDSDSDERARCHLKADRRASRVKHPTAVTGYLNAMFT
;
A
#
# COMPACT_ATOMS: atom_id res chain seq x y z
N MET A 1 2.41 -7.35 11.76
CA MET A 1 2.16 -7.49 10.31
C MET A 1 3.44 -7.03 9.61
N LEU A 2 4.03 -7.82 8.73
CA LEU A 2 5.31 -7.46 8.10
C LEU A 2 5.07 -6.45 6.97
N GLN A 3 5.74 -5.30 7.04
CA GLN A 3 5.82 -4.30 5.98
C GLN A 3 7.16 -4.44 5.25
N TYR A 4 7.14 -4.24 3.94
CA TYR A 4 8.29 -4.36 3.06
C TYR A 4 8.61 -2.98 2.49
N PRO A 5 9.64 -2.29 3.02
CA PRO A 5 10.03 -0.97 2.53
C PRO A 5 10.65 -1.07 1.13
N MET A 6 10.69 0.08 0.45
CA MET A 6 11.13 0.24 -0.94
C MET A 6 10.50 -0.75 -1.92
N THR A 7 9.28 -1.23 -1.61
CA THR A 7 8.62 -2.29 -2.35
C THR A 7 7.25 -1.80 -2.76
N GLU A 8 7.01 -1.86 -4.06
CA GLU A 8 5.70 -1.70 -4.68
C GLU A 8 5.23 -3.07 -5.21
N LEU A 9 3.94 -3.31 -5.08
CA LEU A 9 3.29 -4.45 -5.70
C LEU A 9 2.68 -4.05 -7.04
N ASP A 10 3.17 -4.62 -8.13
CA ASP A 10 2.68 -4.38 -9.50
C ASP A 10 1.37 -5.16 -9.74
N ALA A 11 0.32 -4.73 -9.05
CA ALA A 11 -1.03 -5.24 -9.15
C ALA A 11 -2.00 -4.07 -9.33
N ARG A 12 -3.15 -4.35 -9.95
CA ARG A 12 -4.23 -3.37 -10.10
C ARG A 12 -4.72 -2.88 -8.72
N ASP A 13 -4.91 -1.58 -8.63
CA ASP A 13 -5.52 -0.93 -7.47
C ASP A 13 -7.03 -1.10 -7.48
N ILE A 14 -7.58 -1.52 -6.34
CA ILE A 14 -9.04 -1.58 -6.14
C ILE A 14 -9.55 -0.31 -5.45
N GLN A 15 -8.67 0.43 -4.79
CA GLN A 15 -8.99 1.71 -4.15
C GLN A 15 -7.69 2.50 -3.92
N VAL A 16 -7.76 3.81 -4.12
CA VAL A 16 -6.68 4.74 -3.75
C VAL A 16 -7.20 5.69 -2.67
N ILE A 17 -6.44 5.85 -1.59
CA ILE A 17 -6.78 6.72 -0.45
C ILE A 17 -5.67 7.75 -0.31
N SER A 18 -6.01 9.03 -0.28
CA SER A 18 -5.05 10.11 -0.10
C SER A 18 -4.70 10.30 1.38
N GLY A 19 -3.43 10.59 1.64
CA GLY A 19 -2.87 10.86 2.96
C GLY A 19 -2.58 9.62 3.80
N GLY A 20 -2.29 9.88 5.08
CA GLY A 20 -2.01 8.86 6.08
C GLY A 20 -0.61 8.27 6.00
N ASN A 21 -0.47 7.07 6.56
CA ASN A 21 0.76 6.30 6.61
C ASN A 21 0.52 4.81 6.28
N ALA A 22 1.57 4.00 6.25
CA ALA A 22 1.46 2.57 5.96
C ALA A 22 0.59 1.79 6.97
N THR A 23 0.47 2.25 8.22
CA THR A 23 -0.44 1.65 9.22
C THR A 23 -1.90 1.98 8.89
N ASP A 24 -2.20 3.22 8.51
CA ASP A 24 -3.54 3.61 8.07
C ASP A 24 -3.98 2.80 6.84
N CYS A 25 -3.04 2.54 5.92
CA CYS A 25 -3.25 1.64 4.79
C CYS A 25 -3.60 0.22 5.19
N CYS A 26 -2.89 -0.34 6.18
CA CYS A 26 -3.19 -1.66 6.71
C CYS A 26 -4.63 -1.71 7.22
N ASP A 27 -5.05 -0.72 8.00
CA ASP A 27 -6.39 -0.70 8.57
C ASP A 27 -7.47 -0.47 7.51
N ALA A 28 -7.21 0.36 6.50
CA ALA A 28 -8.09 0.50 5.34
C ALA A 28 -8.22 -0.82 4.56
N CYS A 29 -7.10 -1.52 4.34
CA CYS A 29 -7.09 -2.84 3.72
C CYS A 29 -7.89 -3.86 4.55
N ARG A 30 -7.75 -3.86 5.87
CA ARG A 30 -8.53 -4.72 6.78
C ARG A 30 -10.04 -4.48 6.69
N ARG A 31 -10.46 -3.24 6.51
CA ARG A 31 -11.87 -2.85 6.36
C ARG A 31 -12.45 -3.14 4.98
N ASN A 32 -11.61 -3.42 3.99
CA ASN A 32 -12.03 -3.72 2.63
C ASN A 32 -11.94 -5.24 2.37
N PRO A 33 -13.07 -5.97 2.28
CA PRO A 33 -13.07 -7.43 2.13
C PRO A 33 -12.34 -7.95 0.88
N SER A 34 -12.21 -7.11 -0.14
CA SER A 34 -11.51 -7.46 -1.39
C SER A 34 -10.00 -7.22 -1.30
N CYS A 35 -9.52 -6.47 -0.29
CA CYS A 35 -8.11 -6.16 -0.16
C CYS A 35 -7.33 -7.36 0.38
N ARG A 36 -6.18 -7.64 -0.23
CA ARG A 36 -5.23 -8.71 0.16
C ARG A 36 -3.82 -8.16 0.39
N ALA A 37 -3.52 -6.99 -0.15
CA ALA A 37 -2.27 -6.27 0.03
C ALA A 37 -2.50 -4.76 -0.13
N TYR A 38 -1.56 -3.94 0.32
CA TYR A 38 -1.54 -2.52 0.03
C TYR A 38 -0.12 -2.08 -0.33
N THR A 39 0.00 -1.03 -1.13
CA THR A 39 1.22 -0.24 -1.31
C THR A 39 0.97 1.18 -0.82
N PHE A 40 1.70 1.62 0.19
CA PHE A 40 1.73 3.01 0.62
C PHE A 40 2.90 3.73 -0.06
N TYR A 41 2.65 4.86 -0.71
CA TYR A 41 3.71 5.75 -1.21
C TYR A 41 3.79 6.95 -0.28
N ALA A 42 4.94 7.14 0.36
CA ALA A 42 5.21 8.35 1.12
C ALA A 42 5.30 9.56 0.17
N SER A 43 4.85 10.73 0.64
CA SER A 43 5.18 11.99 -0.01
C SER A 43 6.66 12.30 0.20
N ASP A 44 7.34 12.70 -0.85
CA ASP A 44 8.72 13.15 -0.76
C ASP A 44 8.75 14.51 -0.05
N SER A 45 9.60 14.66 0.96
CA SER A 45 9.72 15.92 1.72
C SER A 45 10.29 17.08 0.91
N ASP A 46 10.85 16.79 -0.26
CA ASP A 46 11.56 17.75 -1.12
C ASP A 46 10.74 18.19 -2.35
N SER A 47 9.53 17.66 -2.51
CA SER A 47 8.71 17.90 -3.69
C SER A 47 7.56 18.87 -3.37
N ASP A 48 7.61 20.06 -3.99
CA ASP A 48 6.56 21.08 -4.03
C ASP A 48 5.33 20.63 -4.86
N SER A 49 5.24 19.33 -5.18
CA SER A 49 4.20 18.73 -6.00
C SER A 49 3.05 18.21 -5.14
N ASP A 50 1.85 18.18 -5.72
CA ASP A 50 0.64 17.54 -5.19
C ASP A 50 0.77 16.01 -4.96
N GLU A 51 1.99 15.46 -4.91
CA GLU A 51 2.29 14.08 -4.52
C GLU A 51 2.17 13.89 -3.01
N ARG A 52 0.94 14.08 -2.54
CA ARG A 52 0.52 13.65 -1.22
C ARG A 52 0.73 12.16 -1.09
N ALA A 53 1.09 11.77 0.13
CA ALA A 53 1.14 10.37 0.51
C ALA A 53 -0.14 9.65 0.06
N ARG A 54 -0.04 8.42 -0.42
CA ARG A 54 -1.16 7.71 -1.04
C ARG A 54 -1.13 6.23 -0.73
N CYS A 55 -2.31 5.69 -0.47
CA CYS A 55 -2.53 4.30 -0.17
C CYS A 55 -3.21 3.61 -1.33
N HIS A 56 -2.58 2.57 -1.86
CA HIS A 56 -3.09 1.78 -2.96
C HIS A 56 -3.49 0.40 -2.44
N LEU A 57 -4.79 0.16 -2.31
CA LEU A 57 -5.32 -1.15 -1.90
C LEU A 57 -5.32 -2.09 -3.10
N LYS A 58 -4.91 -3.34 -2.89
CA LYS A 58 -4.73 -4.34 -3.96
C LYS A 58 -5.42 -5.64 -3.59
N ALA A 59 -6.11 -6.23 -4.56
CA ALA A 59 -6.82 -7.51 -4.38
C ALA A 59 -5.92 -8.74 -4.59
N ASP A 60 -4.81 -8.58 -5.32
CA ASP A 60 -3.88 -9.67 -5.56
C ASP A 60 -2.60 -9.48 -4.74
N ARG A 61 -2.35 -10.39 -3.81
CA ARG A 61 -1.14 -10.43 -2.97
C ARG A 61 0.01 -11.23 -3.59
N ARG A 62 -0.21 -11.88 -4.73
CA ARG A 62 0.76 -12.73 -5.45
C ARG A 62 1.40 -12.02 -6.64
N ALA A 63 1.00 -10.78 -6.90
CA ALA A 63 1.59 -9.93 -7.92
C ALA A 63 3.09 -9.70 -7.69
N SER A 64 3.78 -9.29 -8.75
CA SER A 64 5.22 -9.05 -8.75
C SER A 64 5.59 -7.90 -7.81
N ARG A 65 6.71 -8.06 -7.11
CA ARG A 65 7.31 -7.00 -6.31
C ARG A 65 8.31 -6.23 -7.16
N VAL A 66 8.14 -4.92 -7.23
CA VAL A 66 9.06 -4.02 -7.90
C VAL A 66 9.67 -3.06 -6.89
N LYS A 67 10.89 -2.58 -7.17
CA LYS A 67 11.58 -1.64 -6.31
C LYS A 67 11.02 -0.24 -6.55
N HIS A 68 10.54 0.42 -5.50
CA HIS A 68 10.10 1.80 -5.56
C HIS A 68 10.56 2.54 -4.30
N PRO A 69 11.36 3.63 -4.40
CA PRO A 69 12.06 4.22 -3.25
C PRO A 69 11.17 4.62 -2.07
N THR A 70 9.97 5.11 -2.35
CA THR A 70 9.05 5.64 -1.32
C THR A 70 7.92 4.68 -0.97
N ALA A 71 7.89 3.51 -1.59
CA ALA A 71 6.81 2.55 -1.44
C ALA A 71 7.04 1.63 -0.25
N VAL A 72 5.98 1.37 0.51
CA VAL A 72 5.94 0.38 1.57
C VAL A 72 4.78 -0.57 1.26
N THR A 73 5.08 -1.83 0.99
CA THR A 73 4.07 -2.86 0.74
C THR A 73 3.76 -3.64 2.02
N GLY A 74 2.49 -3.86 2.31
CA GLY A 74 2.05 -4.76 3.37
C GLY A 74 1.04 -5.80 2.85
N TYR A 75 1.04 -6.97 3.47
CA TYR A 75 0.14 -8.07 3.11
C TYR A 75 -0.83 -8.39 4.24
N LEU A 76 -2.10 -8.62 3.88
CA LEU A 76 -3.05 -9.21 4.82
C LEU A 76 -2.76 -10.70 4.97
N ASN A 77 -2.54 -11.11 6.21
CA ASN A 77 -2.48 -12.52 6.56
C ASN A 77 -3.87 -13.15 6.32
N ALA A 78 -3.88 -14.32 5.70
CA ALA A 78 -5.11 -15.09 5.46
C ALA A 78 -5.69 -15.73 6.74
N MET A 79 -5.05 -15.54 7.90
CA MET A 79 -5.51 -16.07 9.19
C MET A 79 -6.56 -15.18 9.87
N PHE A 80 -7.01 -14.09 9.24
CA PHE A 80 -7.99 -13.13 9.80
C PHE A 80 -9.27 -13.02 8.94
N THR A 81 -9.61 -14.05 8.17
CA THR A 81 -10.92 -14.23 7.52
C THR A 81 -11.56 -15.49 8.05
#